data_AF-A0A0B8T1P8-F1
#
_entry.id   AF-A0A0B8T1P8-F1
#
_cell.length_a   1.000
_cell.length_b   1.000
_cell.length_c   1.000
_cell.angle_alpha   90.00
_cell.angle_beta   90.00
_cell.angle_gamma   90.00
#
_symmetry.space_group_name_H-M   'P 1'
#
loop_
_entity.id
_entity.type
_entity.pdbx_description
1 polymer ?
#
loop_
_entity_poly.entity_id
_entity_poly.type
_entity_poly.pdbx_seq_one_letter_code
_entity_poly.pdbx_strand_id
1 'polypeptide(L)'
;MKDKKRSLGDEEHTLEGEEMVVKSSFQMGEFSNVGKFISEISQILTESMHLLLFATIEGLSGNDKHTLLFLKMHDAKFHALGKMTTKGSYVLIDLHKYNSYNVRAKFKDFGFVNYSLSESIDYSREDHATISALFGLIENECSRATSEFSHRIIYSYLEILLTVTLRAYTTFFRERRDATREVDTKFSMLCEDVSMNRSVTNPELPSMDNFAGKLGFTKYYLNDLSKALYGRTAQDRIEEQIIVQAKKLLADTDGSVAEIAYQIGFTEPQMLNRLFKKRTGKTPLEYRISLV
;
A
#
# COMPACT_ATOMS: atom_id res chain seq x y z
N MET A 1 -60.51 44.12 -24.62
CA MET A 1 -60.92 42.88 -25.30
C MET A 1 -59.91 42.56 -26.40
N LYS A 2 -59.02 41.58 -26.18
CA LYS A 2 -58.61 40.57 -27.16
C LYS A 2 -57.50 39.68 -26.57
N ASP A 3 -57.72 38.40 -26.77
CA ASP A 3 -56.94 37.23 -26.39
C ASP A 3 -55.44 37.28 -26.73
N LYS A 4 -54.65 36.62 -25.89
CA LYS A 4 -53.49 35.87 -26.36
C LYS A 4 -53.25 34.63 -25.50
N LYS A 5 -53.77 33.49 -25.98
CA LYS A 5 -53.30 32.14 -25.65
C LYS A 5 -51.81 32.00 -26.02
N ARG A 6 -50.99 31.54 -25.09
CA ARG A 6 -49.78 30.71 -25.28
C ARG A 6 -49.76 29.75 -24.10
N SER A 7 -50.35 28.56 -24.24
CA SER A 7 -49.69 27.34 -24.68
C SER A 7 -48.53 26.98 -23.76
N LEU A 8 -48.86 26.21 -22.72
CA LEU A 8 -47.90 25.34 -22.02
C LEU A 8 -47.33 24.37 -23.05
N GLY A 9 -46.01 24.28 -23.12
CA GLY A 9 -45.27 23.36 -23.97
C GLY A 9 -43.81 23.46 -23.61
N ASP A 10 -43.30 22.36 -23.04
CA ASP A 10 -41.90 21.94 -23.07
C ASP A 10 -40.95 22.57 -22.04
N GLU A 11 -41.17 22.25 -20.76
CA GLU A 11 -40.10 22.15 -19.74
C GLU A 11 -40.04 20.71 -19.17
N GLU A 12 -40.09 19.70 -20.05
CA GLU A 12 -39.95 18.28 -19.67
C GLU A 12 -38.63 17.65 -20.14
N HIS A 13 -37.62 18.47 -20.48
CA HIS A 13 -36.34 17.99 -21.00
C HIS A 13 -35.14 18.45 -20.16
N THR A 14 -35.00 17.93 -18.93
CA THR A 14 -33.67 17.84 -18.28
C THR A 14 -33.54 16.96 -17.03
N LEU A 15 -34.61 16.31 -16.52
CA LEU A 15 -34.52 15.58 -15.24
C LEU A 15 -34.09 14.11 -15.36
N GLU A 16 -34.34 13.43 -16.48
CA GLU A 16 -33.96 12.01 -16.65
C GLU A 16 -32.45 11.80 -16.90
N GLY A 17 -31.73 12.85 -17.34
CA GLY A 17 -30.30 12.78 -17.63
C GLY A 17 -29.41 12.88 -16.39
N GLU A 18 -29.87 13.55 -15.33
CA GLU A 18 -29.12 13.71 -14.08
C GLU A 18 -29.40 12.57 -13.07
N GLU A 19 -30.60 11.97 -13.10
CA GLU A 19 -30.93 10.79 -12.28
C GLU A 19 -30.08 9.56 -12.64
N MET A 20 -29.57 9.47 -13.86
CA MET A 20 -28.82 8.30 -14.34
C MET A 20 -27.31 8.35 -14.02
N VAL A 21 -26.77 9.51 -13.63
CA VAL A 21 -25.34 9.70 -13.27
C VAL A 21 -25.08 9.39 -11.80
N VAL A 22 -26.14 9.25 -10.99
CA VAL A 22 -26.11 8.82 -9.58
C VAL A 22 -26.22 7.29 -9.47
N LYS A 23 -25.65 6.53 -10.43
CA LYS A 23 -25.15 5.20 -10.08
C LYS A 23 -23.99 5.41 -9.12
N SER A 24 -24.30 5.14 -7.85
CA SER A 24 -23.56 5.42 -6.64
C SER A 24 -22.05 5.32 -6.81
N SER A 25 -21.30 6.29 -6.28
CA SER A 25 -19.83 6.25 -6.20
C SER A 25 -19.27 5.03 -5.46
N PHE A 26 -20.17 4.27 -4.82
CA PHE A 26 -19.91 3.02 -4.14
C PHE A 26 -20.81 1.92 -4.68
N GLN A 27 -20.25 0.72 -4.85
CA GLN A 27 -21.05 -0.49 -4.99
C GLN A 27 -20.63 -1.48 -3.92
N MET A 28 -21.59 -2.09 -3.25
CA MET A 28 -21.35 -3.06 -2.20
C MET A 28 -22.15 -4.33 -2.43
N GLY A 29 -21.68 -5.40 -1.80
CA GLY A 29 -22.40 -6.65 -1.76
C GLY A 29 -21.63 -7.72 -1.01
N GLU A 30 -22.28 -8.87 -0.91
CA GLU A 30 -21.67 -10.10 -0.45
C GLU A 30 -21.53 -11.08 -1.61
N PHE A 31 -20.55 -11.96 -1.52
CA PHE A 31 -20.41 -13.08 -2.43
C PHE A 31 -20.15 -14.38 -1.67
N SER A 32 -20.70 -15.46 -2.20
CA SER A 32 -20.46 -16.85 -1.78
C SER A 32 -19.97 -17.74 -2.91
N ASN A 33 -19.89 -17.19 -4.13
CA ASN A 33 -19.32 -17.84 -5.30
C ASN A 33 -18.28 -16.91 -5.93
N VAL A 34 -17.01 -17.22 -5.70
CA VAL A 34 -15.89 -16.35 -6.11
C VAL A 34 -15.75 -16.27 -7.63
N GLY A 35 -16.01 -17.34 -8.35
CA GLY A 35 -15.95 -17.34 -9.82
C GLY A 35 -16.98 -16.39 -10.44
N LYS A 36 -18.22 -16.45 -9.94
CA LYS A 36 -19.28 -15.52 -10.36
C LYS A 36 -18.95 -14.08 -9.98
N PHE A 37 -18.51 -13.86 -8.74
CA PHE A 37 -18.09 -12.54 -8.25
C PHE A 37 -16.98 -11.93 -9.12
N ILE A 38 -15.91 -12.68 -9.42
CA ILE A 38 -14.82 -12.24 -10.30
C ILE A 38 -15.38 -11.83 -11.65
N SER A 39 -16.25 -12.64 -12.26
CA SER A 39 -16.85 -12.34 -13.56
C SER A 39 -17.69 -11.06 -13.55
N GLU A 40 -18.50 -10.85 -12.52
CA GLU A 40 -19.36 -9.66 -12.40
C GLU A 40 -18.53 -8.40 -12.15
N ILE A 41 -17.60 -8.46 -11.19
CA ILE A 41 -16.75 -7.33 -10.83
C ILE A 41 -15.81 -6.92 -11.97
N SER A 42 -15.28 -7.88 -12.74
CA SER A 42 -14.44 -7.58 -13.91
C SER A 42 -15.16 -6.77 -14.99
N GLN A 43 -16.49 -6.87 -15.09
CA GLN A 43 -17.27 -6.13 -16.08
C GLN A 43 -17.52 -4.67 -15.68
N ILE A 44 -17.42 -4.35 -14.40
CA ILE A 44 -17.78 -3.04 -13.83
C ILE A 44 -16.58 -2.24 -13.30
N LEU A 45 -15.45 -2.90 -13.03
CA LEU A 45 -14.23 -2.23 -12.60
C LEU A 45 -13.74 -1.27 -13.69
N THR A 46 -13.46 -0.03 -13.29
CA THR A 46 -12.77 0.97 -14.10
C THR A 46 -11.38 1.25 -13.50
N GLU A 47 -10.50 1.94 -14.22
CA GLU A 47 -9.15 2.26 -13.74
C GLU A 47 -9.14 3.11 -12.45
N SER A 48 -10.23 3.85 -12.21
CA SER A 48 -10.38 4.72 -11.04
C SER A 48 -10.90 4.00 -9.79
N MET A 49 -11.45 2.81 -9.98
CA MET A 49 -12.10 2.05 -8.92
C MET A 49 -11.08 1.29 -8.08
N HIS A 50 -11.26 1.32 -6.77
CA HIS A 50 -10.57 0.46 -5.82
C HIS A 50 -11.58 -0.52 -5.25
N LEU A 51 -11.23 -1.80 -5.27
CA LEU A 51 -12.00 -2.88 -4.67
C LEU A 51 -11.40 -3.19 -3.30
N LEU A 52 -12.17 -2.89 -2.26
CA LEU A 52 -11.92 -3.27 -0.90
C LEU A 52 -12.73 -4.53 -0.60
N LEU A 53 -12.04 -5.59 -0.19
CA LEU A 53 -12.62 -6.93 -0.09
C LEU A 53 -12.32 -7.50 1.30
N PHE A 54 -13.34 -7.68 2.13
CA PHE A 54 -13.23 -8.43 3.37
C PHE A 54 -13.65 -9.87 3.12
N ALA A 55 -12.66 -10.73 2.91
CA ALA A 55 -12.87 -12.10 2.48
C ALA A 55 -12.52 -13.11 3.56
N THR A 56 -13.24 -14.21 3.52
CA THR A 56 -12.86 -15.47 4.15
C THR A 56 -11.95 -16.22 3.19
N ILE A 57 -10.77 -16.60 3.67
CA ILE A 57 -9.80 -17.44 3.01
C ILE A 57 -9.86 -18.83 3.66
N GLU A 58 -9.94 -19.87 2.83
CA GLU A 58 -9.83 -21.25 3.32
C GLU A 58 -8.41 -21.48 3.85
N GLY A 59 -8.30 -21.67 5.16
CA GLY A 59 -7.02 -21.99 5.79
C GLY A 59 -6.59 -23.43 5.51
N LEU A 60 -5.28 -23.66 5.33
CA LEU A 60 -4.67 -24.99 5.29
C LEU A 60 -5.00 -25.88 6.51
N SER A 61 -5.48 -25.29 7.61
CA SER A 61 -5.82 -25.97 8.87
C SER A 61 -7.33 -26.14 9.11
N GLY A 62 -8.19 -25.84 8.13
CA GLY A 62 -9.65 -26.04 8.24
C GLY A 62 -10.40 -25.01 9.11
N ASN A 63 -9.73 -23.96 9.60
CA ASN A 63 -10.40 -22.80 10.20
C ASN A 63 -10.52 -21.67 9.17
N ASP A 64 -11.71 -21.08 9.07
CA ASP A 64 -11.98 -19.87 8.30
C ASP A 64 -11.05 -18.75 8.79
N LYS A 65 -10.19 -18.23 7.89
CA LYS A 65 -9.35 -17.06 8.16
C LYS A 65 -9.96 -15.85 7.46
N HIS A 66 -9.94 -14.70 8.10
CA HIS A 66 -10.49 -13.49 7.52
C HIS A 66 -9.40 -12.47 7.25
N THR A 67 -9.42 -11.89 6.06
CA THR A 67 -8.47 -10.85 5.66
C THR A 67 -9.16 -9.71 4.92
N LEU A 68 -8.57 -8.53 5.01
CA LEU A 68 -8.93 -7.37 4.21
C LEU A 68 -7.94 -7.25 3.07
N LEU A 69 -8.48 -7.25 1.85
CA LEU A 69 -7.73 -7.19 0.61
C LEU A 69 -8.06 -5.88 -0.10
N PHE A 70 -7.02 -5.24 -0.62
CA PHE A 70 -7.15 -4.04 -1.42
C PHE A 70 -6.67 -4.37 -2.83
N LEU A 71 -7.57 -4.21 -3.79
CA LEU A 71 -7.37 -4.61 -5.17
C LEU A 71 -7.63 -3.43 -6.09
N LYS A 72 -6.77 -3.29 -7.09
CA LYS A 72 -6.94 -2.34 -8.20
C LYS A 72 -7.31 -3.10 -9.46
N MET A 73 -7.87 -2.39 -10.44
CA MET A 73 -8.02 -2.94 -11.79
C MET A 73 -6.66 -3.42 -12.33
N HIS A 74 -6.63 -4.58 -12.99
CA HIS A 74 -5.42 -5.26 -13.49
C HIS A 74 -4.41 -5.73 -12.42
N ASP A 75 -4.77 -5.68 -11.13
CA ASP A 75 -3.94 -6.29 -10.11
C ASP A 75 -3.88 -7.81 -10.33
N ALA A 76 -2.68 -8.38 -10.46
CA ALA A 76 -2.50 -9.82 -10.64
C ALA A 76 -3.17 -10.63 -9.50
N LYS A 77 -3.35 -10.00 -8.33
CA LYS A 77 -4.10 -10.54 -7.19
C LYS A 77 -5.55 -10.91 -7.53
N PHE A 78 -6.18 -10.23 -8.48
CA PHE A 78 -7.57 -10.49 -8.85
C PHE A 78 -7.76 -11.91 -9.40
N HIS A 79 -6.80 -12.41 -10.19
CA HIS A 79 -6.81 -13.78 -10.71
C HIS A 79 -6.50 -14.84 -9.64
N ALA A 80 -5.85 -14.46 -8.54
CA ALA A 80 -5.51 -15.35 -7.45
C ALA A 80 -6.63 -15.50 -6.40
N LEU A 81 -7.63 -14.61 -6.41
CA LEU A 81 -8.81 -14.68 -5.53
C LEU A 81 -9.50 -16.04 -5.58
N GLY A 82 -9.78 -16.55 -6.79
CA GLY A 82 -10.51 -17.81 -7.00
C GLY A 82 -9.82 -19.05 -6.43
N LYS A 83 -8.56 -18.96 -6.02
CA LYS A 83 -7.80 -20.06 -5.40
C LYS A 83 -7.75 -19.99 -3.88
N MET A 84 -8.07 -18.83 -3.29
CA MET A 84 -7.79 -18.54 -1.89
C MET A 84 -9.03 -18.09 -1.12
N THR A 85 -10.01 -17.45 -1.77
CA THR A 85 -11.21 -16.94 -1.10
C THR A 85 -12.42 -17.84 -1.37
N THR A 86 -13.36 -17.84 -0.44
CA THR A 86 -14.63 -18.61 -0.58
C THR A 86 -15.86 -17.71 -0.53
N LYS A 87 -15.90 -16.78 0.43
CA LYS A 87 -17.00 -15.84 0.64
C LYS A 87 -16.49 -14.53 1.24
N GLY A 88 -17.27 -13.47 1.16
CA GLY A 88 -16.93 -12.21 1.80
C GLY A 88 -17.84 -11.06 1.43
N SER A 89 -17.51 -9.89 1.96
CA SER A 89 -18.17 -8.62 1.67
C SER A 89 -17.20 -7.71 0.93
N TYR A 90 -17.71 -6.87 0.03
CA TYR A 90 -16.87 -5.97 -0.75
C TYR A 90 -17.44 -4.56 -0.85
N VAL A 91 -16.54 -3.60 -1.05
CA VAL A 91 -16.83 -2.21 -1.41
C VAL A 91 -16.02 -1.86 -2.64
N LEU A 92 -16.69 -1.44 -3.70
CA LEU A 92 -16.10 -0.73 -4.82
C LEU A 92 -16.15 0.76 -4.53
N ILE A 93 -15.02 1.44 -4.71
CA ILE A 93 -14.86 2.86 -4.41
C ILE A 93 -14.32 3.55 -5.65
N ASP A 94 -15.09 4.49 -6.23
CA ASP A 94 -14.59 5.34 -7.31
C ASP A 94 -13.81 6.53 -6.73
N LEU A 95 -12.48 6.45 -6.72
CA LEU A 95 -11.66 7.50 -6.12
C LEU A 95 -11.77 8.85 -6.85
N HIS A 96 -12.18 8.90 -8.13
CA HIS A 96 -12.37 10.17 -8.83
C HIS A 96 -13.52 10.98 -8.25
N LYS A 97 -14.56 10.31 -7.75
CA LYS A 97 -15.73 10.96 -7.14
C LYS A 97 -15.45 11.48 -5.73
N TYR A 98 -14.30 11.15 -5.13
CA TYR A 98 -13.87 11.60 -3.79
C TYR A 98 -12.64 12.51 -3.80
N ASN A 99 -12.32 13.13 -4.94
CA ASN A 99 -11.12 13.96 -5.06
C ASN A 99 -11.11 15.14 -4.04
N SER A 100 -12.28 15.64 -3.64
CA SER A 100 -12.46 16.68 -2.62
C SER A 100 -12.00 16.28 -1.22
N TYR A 101 -11.96 14.99 -0.89
CA TYR A 101 -11.54 14.48 0.43
C TYR A 101 -10.09 14.00 0.48
N ASN A 102 -9.36 14.18 -0.64
CA ASN A 102 -7.95 13.78 -0.81
C ASN A 102 -7.68 12.32 -0.42
N VAL A 103 -8.67 11.45 -0.63
CA VAL A 103 -8.65 10.03 -0.26
C VAL A 103 -7.41 9.34 -0.82
N ARG A 104 -7.08 9.62 -2.09
CA ARG A 104 -5.91 9.06 -2.77
C ARG A 104 -4.58 9.41 -2.08
N ALA A 105 -4.46 10.58 -1.46
CA ALA A 105 -3.26 10.93 -0.70
C ALA A 105 -3.17 10.11 0.59
N LYS A 106 -4.27 9.99 1.34
CA LYS A 106 -4.29 9.21 2.58
C LYS A 106 -4.03 7.71 2.35
N PHE A 107 -4.51 7.14 1.25
CA PHE A 107 -4.22 5.73 0.89
C PHE A 107 -2.72 5.45 0.73
N LYS A 108 -1.88 6.46 0.47
CA LYS A 108 -0.42 6.30 0.42
C LYS A 108 0.20 6.05 1.79
N ASP A 109 -0.47 6.47 2.86
CA ASP A 109 0.00 6.29 4.23
C ASP A 109 -0.22 4.84 4.72
N PHE A 110 -1.04 4.06 3.99
CA PHE A 110 -1.39 2.69 4.30
C PHE A 110 -0.68 1.72 3.35
N GLY A 111 0.55 1.31 3.70
CA GLY A 111 1.37 0.42 2.86
C GLY A 111 0.70 -0.91 2.51
N PHE A 112 -0.12 -1.45 3.44
CA PHE A 112 -0.87 -2.70 3.25
C PHE A 112 -1.80 -2.72 2.03
N VAL A 113 -2.23 -1.54 1.54
CA VAL A 113 -3.04 -1.44 0.32
C VAL A 113 -2.31 -2.02 -0.90
N ASN A 114 -0.97 -2.04 -0.86
CA ASN A 114 -0.15 -2.55 -1.94
C ASN A 114 0.44 -3.95 -1.64
N TYR A 115 0.07 -4.58 -0.53
CA TYR A 115 0.52 -5.94 -0.22
C TYR A 115 -0.08 -6.96 -1.19
N SER A 116 0.69 -8.01 -1.46
CA SER A 116 0.26 -9.24 -2.12
C SER A 116 -0.68 -10.06 -1.23
N LEU A 117 -1.42 -11.01 -1.83
CA LEU A 117 -2.32 -11.89 -1.07
C LEU A 117 -1.57 -12.76 -0.06
N SER A 118 -0.35 -13.20 -0.38
CA SER A 118 0.50 -14.00 0.51
C SER A 118 0.97 -13.24 1.76
N GLU A 119 0.87 -11.91 1.76
CA GLU A 119 1.25 -11.04 2.87
C GLU A 119 0.06 -10.71 3.79
N SER A 120 -1.13 -11.24 3.49
CA SER A 120 -2.31 -11.06 4.32
C SER A 120 -2.13 -11.65 5.72
N ILE A 121 -2.74 -10.99 6.70
CA ILE A 121 -2.77 -11.46 8.07
C ILE A 121 -4.13 -12.06 8.40
N ASP A 122 -4.11 -12.94 9.39
CA ASP A 122 -5.32 -13.42 10.04
C ASP A 122 -5.64 -12.50 11.22
N TYR A 123 -6.81 -11.87 11.18
CA TYR A 123 -7.21 -10.91 12.21
C TYR A 123 -7.51 -11.59 13.55
N SER A 124 -7.28 -10.84 14.63
CA SER A 124 -7.83 -11.21 15.93
C SER A 124 -9.36 -11.24 15.87
N ARG A 125 -10.01 -11.98 16.79
CA ARG A 125 -11.49 -11.99 16.86
C ARG A 125 -12.07 -10.58 17.06
N GLU A 126 -11.37 -9.74 17.81
CA GLU A 126 -11.79 -8.36 18.08
C GLU A 126 -11.64 -7.45 16.84
N ASP A 127 -10.49 -7.51 16.16
CA ASP A 127 -10.30 -6.73 14.93
C ASP A 127 -11.24 -7.21 13.82
N HIS A 128 -11.47 -8.52 13.70
CA HIS A 128 -12.45 -9.08 12.78
C HIS A 128 -13.86 -8.53 13.03
N ALA A 129 -14.33 -8.58 14.28
CA ALA A 129 -15.66 -8.05 14.63
C ALA A 129 -15.77 -6.55 14.34
N THR A 130 -14.72 -5.79 14.64
CA THR A 130 -14.66 -4.35 14.38
C THR A 130 -14.73 -4.06 12.87
N ILE A 131 -13.93 -4.76 12.06
CA ILE A 131 -13.91 -4.63 10.61
C ILE A 131 -15.29 -5.00 10.02
N SER A 132 -15.88 -6.12 10.47
CA SER A 132 -17.21 -6.55 10.01
C SER A 132 -18.28 -5.51 10.33
N ALA A 133 -18.24 -4.91 11.52
CA ALA A 133 -19.18 -3.85 11.89
C ALA A 133 -19.01 -2.60 11.01
N LEU A 134 -17.77 -2.21 10.70
CA LEU A 134 -17.49 -1.08 9.80
C LEU A 134 -18.00 -1.32 8.39
N PHE A 135 -17.87 -2.54 7.86
CA PHE A 135 -18.47 -2.90 6.57
C PHE A 135 -19.99 -2.72 6.58
N GLY A 136 -20.67 -3.21 7.63
CA GLY A 136 -22.11 -3.01 7.78
C GLY A 136 -22.52 -1.54 7.91
N LEU A 137 -21.71 -0.71 8.59
CA LEU A 137 -21.96 0.74 8.66
C LEU A 137 -21.79 1.43 7.30
N ILE A 138 -20.76 1.06 6.53
CA ILE A 138 -20.55 1.58 5.17
C ILE A 138 -21.72 1.14 4.27
N GLU A 139 -22.14 -0.11 4.34
CA GLU A 139 -23.27 -0.65 3.57
C GLU A 139 -24.57 0.09 3.85
N ASN A 140 -24.87 0.30 5.14
CA ASN A 140 -26.05 1.03 5.57
C ASN A 140 -26.03 2.49 5.11
N GLU A 141 -24.87 3.13 5.05
CA GLU A 141 -24.77 4.50 4.53
C GLU A 141 -24.87 4.55 3.00
N CYS A 142 -24.33 3.55 2.29
CA CYS A 142 -24.43 3.43 0.83
C CYS A 142 -25.87 3.18 0.35
N SER A 143 -26.72 2.54 1.15
CA SER A 143 -28.12 2.27 0.80
C SER A 143 -29.06 3.46 1.03
N ARG A 144 -28.57 4.56 1.63
CA ARG A 144 -29.34 5.79 1.85
C ARG A 144 -29.32 6.70 0.63
N ALA A 145 -30.25 7.66 0.58
CA ALA A 145 -30.25 8.71 -0.43
C ALA A 145 -28.91 9.47 -0.39
N THR A 146 -28.18 9.43 -1.50
CA THR A 146 -26.81 9.94 -1.60
C THR A 146 -26.79 11.46 -1.43
N SER A 147 -26.08 11.92 -0.40
CA SER A 147 -25.80 13.34 -0.15
C SER A 147 -24.30 13.57 0.06
N GLU A 148 -23.86 14.83 0.03
CA GLU A 148 -22.48 15.20 0.41
C GLU A 148 -22.14 14.73 1.83
N PHE A 149 -23.12 14.70 2.74
CA PHE A 149 -22.93 14.19 4.09
C PHE A 149 -22.69 12.67 4.09
N SER A 150 -23.42 11.91 3.28
CA SER A 150 -23.21 10.46 3.14
C SER A 150 -21.81 10.14 2.63
N HIS A 151 -21.31 10.92 1.66
CA HIS A 151 -19.94 10.82 1.18
C HIS A 151 -18.91 11.05 2.30
N ARG A 152 -19.11 12.07 3.14
CA ARG A 152 -18.24 12.36 4.27
C ARG A 152 -18.30 11.26 5.33
N ILE A 153 -19.48 10.72 5.64
CA ILE A 153 -19.68 9.64 6.61
C ILE A 153 -18.96 8.37 6.15
N ILE A 154 -19.18 7.95 4.90
CA ILE A 154 -18.52 6.77 4.33
C ILE A 154 -17.00 6.94 4.37
N TYR A 155 -16.50 8.14 4.04
CA TYR A 155 -15.08 8.41 4.13
C TYR A 155 -14.54 8.28 5.56
N SER A 156 -15.27 8.78 6.57
CA SER A 156 -14.89 8.60 7.98
C SER A 156 -14.86 7.12 8.39
N TYR A 157 -15.83 6.31 7.95
CA TYR A 157 -15.81 4.87 8.21
C TYR A 157 -14.64 4.15 7.53
N LEU A 158 -14.33 4.52 6.28
CA LEU A 158 -13.17 4.00 5.56
C LEU A 158 -11.86 4.37 6.25
N GLU A 159 -11.72 5.59 6.75
CA GLU A 159 -10.53 6.02 7.49
C GLU A 159 -10.35 5.19 8.76
N ILE A 160 -11.41 4.98 9.54
CA ILE A 160 -11.37 4.11 10.73
C ILE A 160 -10.99 2.67 10.33
N LEU A 161 -11.58 2.13 9.26
CA LEU A 161 -11.28 0.80 8.77
C LEU A 161 -9.79 0.63 8.39
N LEU A 162 -9.24 1.60 7.66
CA LEU A 162 -7.83 1.61 7.27
C LEU A 162 -6.92 1.70 8.50
N THR A 163 -7.27 2.52 9.49
CA THR A 163 -6.52 2.65 10.75
C THR A 163 -6.55 1.37 11.59
N VAL A 164 -7.72 0.72 11.74
CA VAL A 164 -7.85 -0.57 12.44
C VAL A 164 -7.01 -1.63 11.73
N THR A 165 -7.04 -1.66 10.41
CA THR A 165 -6.22 -2.57 9.60
C THR A 165 -4.74 -2.33 9.80
N LEU A 166 -4.28 -1.08 9.75
CA LEU A 166 -2.88 -0.72 10.00
C LEU A 166 -2.41 -1.18 11.39
N ARG A 167 -3.26 -0.98 12.41
CA ARG A 167 -3.00 -1.42 13.78
C ARG A 167 -2.84 -2.93 13.83
N ALA A 168 -3.75 -3.69 13.23
CA ALA A 168 -3.67 -5.14 13.19
C ALA A 168 -2.38 -5.65 12.54
N TYR A 169 -1.96 -5.06 11.41
CA TYR A 169 -0.66 -5.38 10.78
C TYR A 169 0.52 -5.04 11.69
N THR A 170 0.50 -3.88 12.33
CA THR A 170 1.58 -3.46 13.24
C THR A 170 1.70 -4.40 14.45
N THR A 171 0.57 -4.80 15.03
CA THR A 171 0.51 -5.79 16.12
C THR A 171 1.01 -7.15 15.65
N PHE A 172 0.54 -7.63 14.49
CA PHE A 172 1.01 -8.88 13.89
C PHE A 172 2.53 -8.90 13.74
N PHE A 173 3.13 -7.80 13.25
CA PHE A 173 4.57 -7.72 13.08
C PHE A 173 5.34 -7.83 14.39
N ARG A 174 4.81 -7.24 15.47
CA ARG A 174 5.43 -7.25 16.80
C ARG A 174 5.26 -8.58 17.54
N GLU A 175 4.10 -9.22 17.38
CA GLU A 175 3.72 -10.39 18.17
C GLU A 175 4.09 -11.71 17.50
N ARG A 176 3.98 -11.85 16.17
CA ARG A 176 4.30 -13.09 15.46
C ARG A 176 5.79 -13.22 15.13
N ARG A 177 6.59 -13.21 16.21
CA ARG A 177 8.06 -13.11 16.17
C ARG A 177 8.72 -14.08 15.19
N ASP A 178 8.28 -15.32 15.04
CA ASP A 178 9.06 -16.28 14.24
C ASP A 178 9.02 -16.00 12.73
N ALA A 179 7.83 -15.77 12.17
CA ALA A 179 7.67 -15.49 10.75
C ALA A 179 8.24 -14.12 10.36
N THR A 180 8.00 -13.08 11.16
CA THR A 180 8.57 -11.75 10.88
C THR A 180 10.05 -11.66 11.14
N ARG A 181 10.58 -12.38 12.15
CA ARG A 181 12.02 -12.39 12.44
C ARG A 181 12.81 -13.11 11.36
N GLU A 182 12.27 -14.16 10.73
CA GLU A 182 12.94 -14.78 9.59
C GLU A 182 13.11 -13.78 8.43
N VAL A 183 12.04 -13.08 8.06
CA VAL A 183 12.07 -12.06 7.00
C VAL A 183 13.03 -10.93 7.36
N ASP A 184 12.95 -10.42 8.58
CA ASP A 184 13.83 -9.35 9.04
C ASP A 184 15.30 -9.78 9.16
N THR A 185 15.57 -11.03 9.56
CA THR A 185 16.92 -11.60 9.59
C THR A 185 17.49 -11.66 8.18
N LYS A 186 16.74 -12.21 7.21
CA LYS A 186 17.15 -12.26 5.81
C LYS A 186 17.35 -10.85 5.23
N PHE A 187 16.48 -9.90 5.57
CA PHE A 187 16.63 -8.50 5.17
C PHE A 187 17.89 -7.87 5.76
N SER A 188 18.20 -8.13 7.04
CA SER A 188 19.42 -7.66 7.70
C SER A 188 20.66 -8.25 7.05
N MET A 189 20.65 -9.54 6.72
CA MET A 189 21.75 -10.20 6.00
C MET A 189 21.98 -9.58 4.61
N LEU A 190 20.91 -9.29 3.85
CA LEU A 190 21.02 -8.58 2.57
C LEU A 190 21.60 -7.18 2.75
N CYS A 191 21.20 -6.47 3.81
CA CYS A 191 21.74 -5.17 4.16
C CYS A 191 23.24 -5.24 4.51
N GLU A 192 23.67 -6.24 5.26
CA GLU A 192 25.07 -6.46 5.63
C GLU A 192 25.94 -6.88 4.44
N ASP A 193 25.42 -7.72 3.54
CA ASP A 193 26.12 -8.16 2.32
C ASP A 193 26.50 -6.98 1.42
N VAL A 194 25.65 -5.93 1.36
CA VAL A 194 25.99 -4.66 0.69
C VAL A 194 27.31 -4.08 1.20
N SER A 195 27.51 -4.11 2.52
CA SER A 195 28.70 -3.54 3.16
C SER A 195 29.95 -4.40 2.97
N MET A 196 29.79 -5.72 2.85
CA MET A 196 30.89 -6.68 2.86
C MET A 196 31.37 -7.11 1.47
N ASN A 197 30.48 -7.22 0.48
CA ASN A 197 30.72 -8.13 -0.65
C ASN A 197 30.35 -7.58 -2.03
N ARG A 198 30.69 -6.32 -2.33
CA ARG A 198 30.53 -5.84 -3.71
C ARG A 198 31.67 -6.29 -4.60
N SER A 199 31.31 -7.13 -5.57
CA SER A 199 32.16 -7.45 -6.71
C SER A 199 32.58 -6.15 -7.39
N VAL A 200 33.89 -5.97 -7.55
CA VAL A 200 34.51 -4.85 -8.26
C VAL A 200 34.01 -4.76 -9.71
N THR A 201 33.45 -5.84 -10.25
CA THR A 201 33.12 -5.98 -11.67
C THR A 201 31.74 -5.47 -12.09
N ASN A 202 30.77 -5.34 -11.18
CA ASN A 202 29.46 -4.73 -11.50
C ASN A 202 28.68 -4.28 -10.24
N PRO A 203 29.02 -3.12 -9.66
CA PRO A 203 28.36 -2.64 -8.46
C PRO A 203 26.97 -2.05 -8.77
N GLU A 204 25.90 -2.78 -8.49
CA GLU A 204 24.53 -2.24 -8.53
C GLU A 204 24.11 -1.68 -7.17
N LEU A 205 23.60 -0.44 -7.15
CA LEU A 205 23.10 0.19 -5.92
C LEU A 205 21.95 -0.66 -5.32
N PRO A 206 21.94 -0.91 -4.00
CA PRO A 206 20.89 -1.71 -3.39
C PRO A 206 19.60 -0.90 -3.45
N SER A 207 18.54 -1.54 -3.94
CA SER A 207 17.22 -0.92 -4.01
C SER A 207 16.21 -1.75 -3.22
N MET A 208 15.22 -1.06 -2.65
CA MET A 208 14.10 -1.70 -1.97
C MET A 208 13.38 -2.70 -2.87
N ASP A 209 13.24 -2.41 -4.16
CA ASP A 209 12.59 -3.30 -5.12
C ASP A 209 13.39 -4.60 -5.34
N ASN A 210 14.73 -4.52 -5.44
CA ASN A 210 15.60 -5.70 -5.56
C ASN A 210 15.51 -6.58 -4.30
N PHE A 211 15.62 -5.97 -3.11
CA PHE A 211 15.55 -6.70 -1.85
C PHE A 211 14.19 -7.34 -1.62
N ALA A 212 13.12 -6.60 -1.89
CA ALA A 212 11.75 -7.10 -1.86
C ALA A 212 11.58 -8.33 -2.78
N GLY A 213 12.05 -8.23 -4.03
CA GLY A 213 12.01 -9.33 -4.99
C GLY A 213 12.78 -10.57 -4.52
N LYS A 214 13.99 -10.40 -3.96
CA LYS A 214 14.80 -11.51 -3.41
C LYS A 214 14.14 -12.22 -2.24
N LEU A 215 13.37 -11.48 -1.43
CA LEU A 215 12.69 -12.03 -0.26
C LEU A 215 11.29 -12.55 -0.57
N GLY A 216 10.74 -12.28 -1.76
CA GLY A 216 9.38 -12.65 -2.12
C GLY A 216 8.30 -11.77 -1.48
N PHE A 217 8.65 -10.55 -1.08
CA PHE A 217 7.75 -9.58 -0.47
C PHE A 217 7.63 -8.32 -1.32
N THR A 218 6.65 -7.49 -1.02
CA THR A 218 6.54 -6.15 -1.56
C THR A 218 7.44 -5.18 -0.78
N LYS A 219 7.93 -4.14 -1.45
CA LYS A 219 8.71 -3.08 -0.75
C LYS A 219 7.93 -2.38 0.35
N TYR A 220 6.60 -2.32 0.21
CA TYR A 220 5.69 -1.74 1.20
C TYR A 220 5.67 -2.59 2.47
N TYR A 221 5.59 -3.92 2.33
CA TYR A 221 5.65 -4.84 3.46
C TYR A 221 6.97 -4.71 4.22
N LEU A 222 8.11 -4.75 3.50
CA LEU A 222 9.42 -4.59 4.15
C LEU A 222 9.56 -3.25 4.87
N ASN A 223 9.03 -2.18 4.27
CA ASN A 223 9.05 -0.85 4.88
C ASN A 223 8.23 -0.79 6.16
N ASP A 224 7.01 -1.31 6.15
CA ASP A 224 6.12 -1.28 7.31
C ASP A 224 6.57 -2.24 8.40
N LEU A 225 7.11 -3.41 8.03
CA LEU A 225 7.83 -4.31 8.94
C LEU A 225 8.98 -3.59 9.64
N SER A 226 9.84 -2.91 8.87
CA SER A 226 10.97 -2.16 9.42
C SER A 226 10.51 -1.04 10.36
N LYS A 227 9.46 -0.29 10.00
CA LYS A 227 8.88 0.75 10.87
C LYS A 227 8.32 0.15 12.16
N ALA A 228 7.62 -0.98 12.07
CA ALA A 228 7.00 -1.63 13.22
C ALA A 228 8.03 -2.16 14.22
N LEU A 229 9.17 -2.67 13.74
CA LEU A 229 10.23 -3.25 14.54
C LEU A 229 11.27 -2.22 15.04
N TYR A 230 11.64 -1.25 14.21
CA TYR A 230 12.78 -0.33 14.47
C TYR A 230 12.40 1.15 14.53
N GLY A 231 11.16 1.52 14.23
CA GLY A 231 10.73 2.92 14.14
C GLY A 231 11.30 3.68 12.94
N ARG A 232 11.95 2.99 11.99
CA ARG A 232 12.60 3.58 10.81
C ARG A 232 12.30 2.79 9.55
N THR A 233 12.38 3.45 8.39
CA THR A 233 12.05 2.82 7.10
C THR A 233 13.09 1.77 6.70
N ALA A 234 12.69 0.83 5.86
CA ALA A 234 13.65 -0.14 5.30
C ALA A 234 14.71 0.57 4.44
N GLN A 235 14.33 1.64 3.73
CA GLN A 235 15.26 2.49 2.99
C GLN A 235 16.29 3.17 3.92
N ASP A 236 15.89 3.60 5.12
CA ASP A 236 16.84 4.16 6.10
C ASP A 236 17.92 3.15 6.49
N ARG A 237 17.54 1.87 6.66
CA ARG A 237 18.48 0.79 7.00
C ARG A 237 19.45 0.50 5.85
N ILE A 238 18.95 0.47 4.61
CA ILE A 238 19.82 0.31 3.42
C ILE A 238 20.79 1.48 3.32
N GLU A 239 20.30 2.72 3.45
CA GLU A 239 21.14 3.91 3.39
C GLU A 239 22.18 3.93 4.51
N GLU A 240 21.84 3.47 5.72
CA GLU A 240 22.80 3.33 6.83
C GLU A 240 23.95 2.38 6.46
N GLN A 241 23.67 1.23 5.86
CA GLN A 241 24.71 0.29 5.43
C GLN A 241 25.57 0.84 4.30
N ILE A 242 24.98 1.58 3.36
CA ILE A 242 25.72 2.31 2.33
C ILE A 242 26.69 3.31 2.97
N ILE A 243 26.28 4.02 4.02
CA ILE A 243 27.15 4.95 4.75
C ILE A 243 28.24 4.24 5.52
N VAL A 244 27.95 3.10 6.16
CA VAL A 244 28.97 2.28 6.83
C VAL A 244 30.04 1.84 5.83
N GLN A 245 29.62 1.35 4.65
CA GLN A 245 30.53 0.97 3.57
C GLN A 245 31.37 2.16 3.08
N ALA A 246 30.73 3.31 2.85
CA ALA A 246 31.42 4.52 2.41
C ALA A 246 32.47 4.98 3.42
N LYS A 247 32.14 4.98 4.72
CA LYS A 247 33.09 5.32 5.79
C LYS A 247 34.30 4.39 5.81
N LYS A 248 34.07 3.09 5.66
CA LYS A 248 35.13 2.07 5.58
C LYS A 248 36.06 2.34 4.39
N LEU A 249 35.50 2.52 3.18
CA LEU A 249 36.30 2.83 2.00
C LEU A 249 37.07 4.15 2.11
N LEU A 250 36.49 5.18 2.74
CA LEU A 250 37.15 6.46 2.95
C LEU A 250 38.34 6.37 3.92
N ALA A 251 38.29 5.44 4.88
CA ALA A 251 39.32 5.20 5.88
C ALA A 251 40.41 4.23 5.39
N ASP A 252 40.02 3.18 4.67
CA ASP A 252 40.90 2.08 4.27
C ASP A 252 41.58 2.32 2.90
N THR A 253 41.15 3.34 2.14
CA THR A 253 41.65 3.59 0.78
C THR A 253 41.95 5.06 0.49
N ASP A 254 42.93 5.28 -0.39
CA ASP A 254 43.27 6.60 -0.94
C ASP A 254 42.39 7.03 -2.13
N GLY A 255 41.37 6.24 -2.47
CA GLY A 255 40.50 6.50 -3.62
C GLY A 255 39.79 7.84 -3.50
N SER A 256 39.61 8.55 -4.61
CA SER A 256 38.80 9.76 -4.65
C SER A 256 37.35 9.50 -4.23
N VAL A 257 36.65 10.53 -3.75
CA VAL A 257 35.21 10.41 -3.41
C VAL A 257 34.39 9.93 -4.62
N ALA A 258 34.82 10.26 -5.84
CA ALA A 258 34.17 9.81 -7.06
C ALA A 258 34.37 8.30 -7.30
N GLU A 259 35.60 7.80 -7.19
CA GLU A 259 35.89 6.36 -7.32
C GLU A 259 35.14 5.55 -6.26
N ILE A 260 35.10 6.01 -5.02
CA ILE A 260 34.35 5.35 -3.94
C ILE A 260 32.85 5.32 -4.26
N ALA A 261 32.29 6.41 -4.79
CA ALA A 261 30.88 6.43 -5.18
C ALA A 261 30.57 5.39 -6.27
N TYR A 262 31.42 5.30 -7.29
CA TYR A 262 31.28 4.30 -8.35
C TYR A 262 31.46 2.87 -7.83
N GLN A 263 32.40 2.65 -6.91
CA GLN A 263 32.59 1.34 -6.27
C GLN A 263 31.36 0.90 -5.44
N ILE A 264 30.68 1.86 -4.82
CA ILE A 264 29.39 1.66 -4.14
C ILE A 264 28.21 1.62 -5.14
N GLY A 265 28.46 1.71 -6.45
CA GLY A 265 27.44 1.57 -7.48
C GLY A 265 26.52 2.78 -7.65
N PHE A 266 26.91 3.96 -7.16
CA PHE A 266 26.25 5.18 -7.60
C PHE A 266 26.64 5.48 -9.06
N THR A 267 25.66 5.83 -9.88
CA THR A 267 25.89 6.30 -11.26
C THR A 267 26.44 7.73 -11.28
N GLU A 268 26.17 8.52 -10.25
CA GLU A 268 26.61 9.90 -10.10
C GLU A 268 27.25 10.12 -8.72
N PRO A 269 28.53 10.52 -8.63
CA PRO A 269 29.21 10.77 -7.35
C PRO A 269 28.55 11.81 -6.43
N GLN A 270 27.79 12.73 -7.01
CA GLN A 270 27.05 13.75 -6.27
C GLN A 270 25.98 13.14 -5.35
N MET A 271 25.43 11.98 -5.73
CA MET A 271 24.45 11.27 -4.91
C MET A 271 25.07 10.78 -3.59
N LEU A 272 26.29 10.23 -3.64
CA LEU A 272 27.02 9.84 -2.43
C LEU A 272 27.26 11.06 -1.53
N ASN A 273 27.72 12.17 -2.09
CA ASN A 273 27.93 13.41 -1.33
C ASN A 273 26.66 13.86 -0.60
N ARG A 274 25.53 13.90 -1.31
CA ARG A 274 24.23 14.31 -0.74
C ARG A 274 23.78 13.35 0.36
N LEU A 275 23.84 12.04 0.11
CA LEU A 275 23.43 11.03 1.08
C LEU A 275 24.32 11.06 2.33
N PHE A 276 25.64 11.10 2.14
CA PHE A 276 26.62 11.12 3.23
C PHE A 276 26.46 12.36 4.10
N LYS A 277 26.31 13.54 3.49
CA LYS A 277 26.03 14.78 4.24
C LYS A 277 24.70 14.73 4.98
N LYS A 278 23.64 14.23 4.33
CA LYS A 278 22.33 14.06 4.98
C LYS A 278 22.40 13.14 6.21
N ARG A 279 23.19 12.06 6.15
CA ARG A 279 23.26 11.03 7.21
C ARG A 279 24.30 11.32 8.29
N THR A 280 25.36 12.07 7.98
CA THR A 280 26.50 12.27 8.89
C THR A 280 26.74 13.72 9.27
N GLY A 281 26.10 14.68 8.61
CA GLY A 281 26.35 16.11 8.76
C GLY A 281 27.60 16.62 8.05
N LYS A 282 28.47 15.74 7.54
CA LYS A 282 29.73 16.07 6.85
C LYS A 282 29.71 15.57 5.41
N THR A 283 30.49 16.19 4.53
CA THR A 283 30.79 15.58 3.22
C THR A 283 31.76 14.39 3.39
N PRO A 284 31.81 13.45 2.42
CA PRO A 284 32.82 12.39 2.41
C PRO A 284 34.26 12.91 2.57
N LEU A 285 34.58 14.03 1.92
CA LEU A 285 35.91 14.64 1.99
C LEU A 285 36.19 15.23 3.39
N GLU A 286 35.24 15.99 3.95
CA GLU A 286 35.34 16.51 5.33
C GLU A 286 35.49 15.37 6.35
N TYR A 287 34.78 14.26 6.14
CA TYR A 287 34.89 13.09 6.99
C TYR A 287 36.29 12.48 6.92
N ARG A 288 36.83 12.25 5.71
CA ARG A 288 38.18 11.72 5.52
C ARG A 288 39.25 12.59 6.17
N ILE A 289 39.17 13.91 5.97
CA ILE A 289 40.13 14.85 6.59
C ILE A 289 40.06 14.74 8.12
N SER A 290 38.87 14.49 8.70
CA SER A 290 38.73 14.32 10.15
C SER A 290 39.21 12.97 10.71
N LEU A 291 39.66 12.04 9.87
CA LEU A 291 40.29 10.78 10.30
C LEU A 291 41.81 10.89 10.47
N VAL A 292 42.40 11.97 9.94
CA VAL A 292 43.84 12.29 9.99
C VAL A 292 44.10 13.22 11.16
#